data_AF-A0A3D5YGZ8-F1
#
_entry.id   AF-A0A3D5YGZ8-F1
#
_cell.length_a   1.000
_cell.length_b   1.000
_cell.length_c   1.000
_cell.angle_alpha   90.00
_cell.angle_beta   90.00
_cell.angle_gamma   90.00
#
_symmetry.space_group_name_H-M   'P 1'
#
loop_
_entity.id
_entity.type
_entity.pdbx_description
1 polymer ?
#
loop_
_entity_poly.entity_id
_entity_poly.type
_entity_poly.pdbx_seq_one_letter_code
_entity_poly.pdbx_strand_id
1 'polypeptide(L)' 'MHIEPLENYSRIRIRIDGILEELMQFPRNLHESIISKFKIESGQMRPDEKRLPQDARVSSITQTNKEIDLRANTLPTVW' A
#
# COMPACT_ATOMS: atom_id res chain seq x y z
N MET A 1 -5.93 4.20 -2.63
CA MET A 1 -4.85 3.63 -3.45
C MET A 1 -4.74 2.16 -3.10
N HIS A 2 -4.51 1.30 -4.10
CA HIS A 2 -4.39 -0.14 -3.93
C HIS A 2 -3.04 -0.57 -4.53
N ILE A 3 -2.23 -1.30 -3.77
CA ILE A 3 -0.99 -1.93 -4.25
C ILE A 3 -1.26 -3.42 -4.23
N GLU A 4 -1.37 -4.03 -5.40
CA GLU A 4 -1.93 -5.37 -5.56
C GLU A 4 -0.92 -6.33 -6.16
N PRO A 5 -0.64 -7.43 -5.45
CA PRO A 5 0.11 -8.55 -6.01
C PRO A 5 -0.76 -9.38 -6.97
N LEU A 6 -0.25 -9.68 -8.16
CA LEU A 6 -0.83 -10.64 -9.13
C LEU A 6 0.21 -11.72 -9.45
N GLU A 7 -0.20 -12.79 -10.13
CA GLU A 7 0.67 -13.95 -10.42
C GLU A 7 2.04 -13.54 -11.01
N ASN A 8 2.06 -12.68 -12.03
CA ASN A 8 3.28 -12.35 -12.78
C ASN A 8 3.84 -10.95 -12.52
N TYR A 9 3.03 -10.05 -11.96
CA TYR A 9 3.40 -8.65 -11.73
C TYR A 9 2.66 -8.10 -10.52
N SER A 10 2.93 -6.86 -10.17
CA SER A 10 2.12 -6.11 -9.22
C SER A 10 1.65 -4.83 -9.87
N ARG A 11 0.53 -4.30 -9.38
CA ARG A 11 -0.04 -3.07 -9.92
C ARG A 11 -0.43 -2.10 -8.84
N ILE A 12 -0.50 -0.83 -9.22
CA ILE A 12 -1.09 0.22 -8.40
C ILE A 12 -2.39 0.66 -9.07
N ARG A 13 -3.47 0.67 -8.30
CA ARG A 13 -4.75 1.25 -8.70
C ARG A 13 -5.15 2.40 -7.80
N ILE A 14 -5.80 3.39 -8.35
CA ILE A 14 -6.39 4.50 -7.60
C ILE A 14 -7.89 4.51 -7.82
N ARG A 15 -8.62 5.00 -6.81
CA ARG A 15 -10.06 5.19 -6.91
C ARG A 15 -10.32 6.67 -7.10
N ILE A 16 -10.92 7.04 -8.23
CA ILE A 16 -11.33 8.40 -8.55
C ILE A 16 -12.83 8.33 -8.82
N ASP A 17 -13.61 9.14 -8.11
CA ASP A 17 -15.07 9.21 -8.26
C ASP A 17 -15.78 7.83 -8.24
N GLY A 18 -15.28 6.95 -7.37
CA GLY A 18 -15.80 5.60 -7.20
C GLY A 18 -15.23 4.56 -8.18
N ILE A 19 -14.62 4.98 -9.28
CA ILE A 19 -14.07 4.12 -10.32
C ILE A 19 -12.63 3.73 -9.97
N LEU A 20 -12.29 2.44 -10.12
CA LEU A 20 -10.90 1.97 -9.97
C LEU A 20 -10.17 2.04 -11.30
N GLU A 21 -9.09 2.79 -11.32
CA GLU A 21 -8.23 2.98 -12.48
C GLU A 21 -6.84 2.43 -12.19
N GLU A 22 -6.25 1.73 -13.16
CA GLU A 22 -4.88 1.24 -13.07
C GLU A 22 -3.90 2.36 -13.42
N LEU A 23 -3.02 2.69 -12.47
CA LEU A 23 -2.04 3.76 -12.62
C LEU A 23 -0.73 3.23 -13.21
N MET A 24 -0.27 2.07 -12.74
CA MET A 24 0.97 1.46 -13.22
C MET A 24 1.08 -0.03 -12.85
N GLN A 25 1.92 -0.74 -13.58
CA GLN A 25 2.39 -2.09 -13.25
C GLN A 25 3.89 -2.06 -12.93
N PHE A 26 4.33 -2.97 -12.08
CA PHE A 26 5.74 -3.12 -11.72
C PHE A 26 6.11 -4.60 -11.50
N PRO A 27 7.41 -4.94 -11.64
CA PRO A 27 7.90 -6.29 -11.45
C PRO A 27 7.53 -6.89 -10.09
N ARG A 28 7.12 -8.16 -10.10
CA ARG A 28 6.67 -8.91 -8.92
C ARG A 28 7.67 -8.89 -7.76
N ASN A 29 8.95 -9.00 -8.06
CA ASN A 29 10.03 -9.03 -7.08
C ASN A 29 10.15 -7.74 -6.24
N LEU A 30 9.60 -6.62 -6.71
CA LEU A 30 9.60 -5.37 -5.95
C LEU A 30 8.46 -5.27 -4.93
N HIS A 31 7.44 -6.12 -5.02
CA HIS A 31 6.24 -6.04 -4.18
C HIS A 31 6.57 -6.07 -2.69
N GLU A 32 7.34 -7.07 -2.26
CA GLU A 32 7.68 -7.26 -0.85
C GLU A 32 8.47 -6.08 -0.28
N SER A 33 9.41 -5.52 -1.06
CA SER A 33 10.20 -4.35 -0.66
C SER A 33 9.31 -3.11 -0.49
N ILE A 34 8.34 -2.92 -1.40
CA ILE A 34 7.39 -1.81 -1.35
C ILE A 34 6.46 -1.95 -0.14
N ILE A 35 5.89 -3.14 0.09
CA ILE A 35 5.01 -3.39 1.24
C ILE A 35 5.78 -3.26 2.56
N SER A 36 7.03 -3.72 2.63
CA SER A 36 7.88 -3.55 3.81
C SER A 36 8.13 -2.07 4.11
N LYS A 37 8.51 -1.28 3.10
CA LYS A 37 8.69 0.17 3.23
C LYS A 37 7.39 0.85 3.66
N PHE A 38 6.26 0.52 3.04
CA PHE A 38 4.94 1.02 3.42
C PHE A 38 4.61 0.75 4.89
N LYS A 39 4.87 -0.46 5.38
CA LYS A 39 4.65 -0.83 6.79
C LYS A 39 5.54 -0.02 7.73
N ILE A 40 6.82 0.18 7.39
CA ILE A 40 7.76 1.01 8.16
C ILE A 40 7.24 2.46 8.25
N GLU A 41 6.89 3.07 7.12
CA GLU A 41 6.42 4.46 7.06
C GLU A 41 5.09 4.67 7.80
N SER A 42 4.27 3.62 7.94
CA SER A 42 3.03 3.72 8.72
C SER A 42 3.27 3.92 10.22
N GLY A 43 4.45 3.54 10.73
CA GLY A 43 4.80 3.59 12.16
C GLY A 43 4.01 2.66 13.09
N GLN A 44 2.95 2.00 12.61
CA GLN A 44 2.04 1.16 13.41
C GLN A 44 2.02 -0.30 12.95
N MET A 45 2.52 -0.60 11.75
CA MET A 45 2.58 -1.96 11.21
C MET A 45 3.95 -2.60 11.42
N ARG A 46 3.96 -3.92 11.53
CA ARG A 46 5.16 -4.75 11.63
C ARG A 46 5.59 -5.30 10.26
N PRO A 47 6.80 -4.96 9.74
CA PRO A 47 7.29 -5.45 8.45
C PRO A 47 7.52 -6.97 8.40
N ASP A 48 7.85 -7.58 9.54
CA ASP A 48 8.01 -9.03 9.72
C ASP A 48 6.69 -9.81 9.66
N GLU A 49 5.55 -9.18 9.95
CA GLU A 49 4.26 -9.86 9.91
C GLU A 49 3.64 -9.85 8.53
N LYS A 50 3.45 -11.02 7.95
CA LYS A 50 2.86 -11.19 6.60
C LYS A 50 1.60 -12.05 6.59
N ARG A 51 1.26 -12.70 7.71
CA ARG A 51 0.18 -13.70 7.79
C ARG A 51 -1.12 -13.13 8.33
N LEU A 52 -1.04 -12.02 9.07
CA LEU A 52 -2.19 -11.35 9.64
C LEU A 52 -2.45 -10.02 8.92
N PRO A 53 -3.73 -9.62 8.76
CA PRO A 53 -4.09 -8.27 8.37
C PRO A 53 -3.52 -7.26 9.37
N GLN A 54 -3.17 -6.07 8.88
CA GLN A 54 -2.71 -4.97 9.73
C GLN A 54 -3.30 -3.66 9.24
N ASP A 55 -3.64 -2.78 10.18
CA ASP A 55 -4.25 -1.48 9.93
C ASP A 55 -3.45 -0.38 10.65
N ALA A 56 -3.40 0.79 10.04
CA ALA A 56 -2.77 1.97 10.60
C ALA A 56 -3.55 3.24 10.26
N ARG A 57 -3.46 4.22 11.16
CA ARG A 57 -3.87 5.60 10.90
C ARG A 57 -2.64 6.48 10.84
N VAL A 58 -2.41 7.12 9.71
CA VAL A 58 -1.19 7.87 9.42
C VAL A 58 -1.56 9.32 9.14
N SER A 59 -1.17 10.20 10.06
CA SER A 59 -1.18 11.65 9.82
C SER A 59 0.12 12.05 9.14
N SER A 60 0.03 12.74 8.00
CA SER A 60 1.19 13.13 7.20
C SER A 60 0.99 14.52 6.62
N ILE A 61 2.10 15.19 6.31
CA ILE A 61 2.10 16.49 5.64
C ILE A 61 2.57 16.26 4.21
N THR A 62 1.75 16.65 3.24
CA THR A 62 2.12 16.56 1.83
C THR A 62 3.24 17.52 1.48
N GLN A 63 3.88 17.33 0.33
CA GLN A 63 4.89 18.27 -0.17
C GLN A 63 4.34 19.69 -0.38
N THR A 64 3.03 19.85 -0.52
CA THR A 64 2.35 21.15 -0.61
C THR A 64 1.92 21.69 0.75
N ASN A 65 2.49 21.19 1.85
CA ASN A 65 2.20 21.56 3.23
C ASN A 65 0.72 21.42 3.64
N LYS A 66 0.03 20.41 3.08
CA LYS A 66 -1.34 20.07 3.48
C LYS A 66 -1.30 18.90 4.44
N GLU A 67 -2.01 19.02 5.55
CA GLU A 67 -2.24 17.89 6.45
C GLU A 67 -3.23 16.91 5.82
N ILE A 68 -2.88 15.64 5.85
CA ILE A 68 -3.73 14.54 5.43
C ILE A 68 -3.75 13.47 6.50
N ASP A 69 -4.91 12.86 6.66
CA ASP A 69 -5.11 11.69 7.50
C ASP A 69 -5.41 10.50 6.60
N LEU A 70 -4.56 9.49 6.65
CA LEU A 70 -4.64 8.31 5.82
C LEU A 70 -5.00 7.10 6.67
N ARG A 71 -5.89 6.27 6.13
CA ARG A 71 -6.05 4.89 6.59
C ARG A 71 -5.24 3.99 5.69
N ALA A 72 -4.32 3.28 6.29
CA ALA A 72 -3.42 2.35 5.65
C ALA A 72 -3.76 0.93 6.13
N ASN A 73 -3.84 -0.03 5.22
CA ASN A 73 -4.11 -1.42 5.56
C ASN A 73 -3.27 -2.36 4.70
N THR A 74 -2.93 -3.54 5.25
CA THR A 74 -2.32 -4.64 4.51
C THR A 74 -3.12 -5.91 4.76
N LEU A 75 -3.29 -6.72 3.72
CA LEU A 75 -4.01 -7.98 3.76
C LEU A 75 -3.16 -9.07 3.09
N PRO A 76 -2.97 -10.23 3.72
CA PRO A 76 -2.35 -11.38 3.06
C PRO A 76 -3.20 -11.82 1.86
N THR A 77 -2.55 -12.12 0.73
CA THR A 77 -3.24 -12.63 -0.46
C THR A 77 -2.57 -13.91 -0.97
N VAL A 78 -3.15 -14.53 -1.99
CA VAL A 78 -2.62 -15.77 -2.59
C VAL A 78 -1.25 -15.56 -3.23
N TRP A 79 -0.99 -14.35 -3.73
CA TRP A 79 0.22 -14.03 -4.49
C TRP A 79 1.21 -13.28 -3.65
#